data_AF-A0A4V6IKX7-F1
#
_entry.id   AF-A0A4V6IKX7-F1
#
_cell.length_a   1.000
_cell.length_b   1.000
_cell.length_c   1.000
_cell.angle_alpha   90.00
_cell.angle_beta   90.00
_cell.angle_gamma   90.00
#
_symmetry.space_group_name_H-M   'P 1'
#
loop_
_entity.id
_entity.type
_entity.pdbx_description
1 polymer ?
#
loop_
_entity_poly.entity_id
_entity_poly.type
_entity_poly.pdbx_seq_one_letter_code
_entity_poly.pdbx_strand_id
1 'polypeptide(L)'
;MKTVKRAYMHVVFTAVIAAFVMAVAPAHAGLFDFTQGRVAAPGSDLHALGTEALDRGLGGVSYFTNGEGRVVEVRAKEMANGDLRVAVRRVHIPQNYVADTHDQTLEAERTWNSLATLSEQQPWVGGYAVLPHDEGVKAYKLGVMVENDFNRNHQRDN
;
A
#
# COMPACT_ATOMS: atom_id res chain seq x y z
N MET A 1 28.53 -38.17 49.48
CA MET A 1 29.29 -37.10 48.80
C MET A 1 29.26 -37.34 47.29
N LYS A 2 28.81 -36.33 46.54
CA LYS A 2 29.18 -35.92 45.17
C LYS A 2 29.30 -37.01 44.07
N THR A 3 28.30 -37.17 43.19
CA THR A 3 27.99 -36.39 41.96
C THR A 3 28.77 -36.80 40.70
N VAL A 4 27.97 -37.07 39.67
CA VAL A 4 28.18 -36.76 38.23
C VAL A 4 29.10 -37.69 37.45
N LYS A 5 28.48 -38.46 36.55
CA LYS A 5 28.89 -38.63 35.14
C LYS A 5 27.86 -39.51 34.40
N ARG A 6 26.64 -38.99 34.21
CA ARG A 6 25.61 -39.60 33.35
C ARG A 6 25.11 -38.60 32.28
N ALA A 7 25.99 -37.67 31.89
CA ALA A 7 25.65 -36.50 31.08
C ALA A 7 26.21 -36.54 29.65
N TYR A 8 26.75 -37.67 29.18
CA TYR A 8 27.48 -37.69 27.90
C TYR A 8 26.82 -38.44 26.74
N MET A 9 25.57 -38.88 26.87
CA MET A 9 24.95 -39.72 25.83
C MET A 9 23.50 -39.39 25.48
N HIS A 10 23.06 -38.13 25.69
CA HIS A 10 21.72 -37.67 25.28
C HIS A 10 21.71 -36.29 24.59
N VAL A 11 22.87 -35.79 24.15
CA VAL A 11 22.98 -34.44 23.54
C VAL A 11 22.89 -34.46 22.00
N VAL A 12 22.75 -35.63 21.36
CA VAL A 12 22.86 -35.73 19.89
C VAL A 12 21.52 -35.94 19.17
N PHE A 13 20.38 -36.01 19.87
CA PHE A 13 19.09 -36.34 19.22
C PHE A 13 18.00 -35.27 19.27
N THR A 14 18.30 -34.04 19.70
CA THR A 14 17.32 -32.95 19.83
C THR A 14 17.64 -31.69 19.02
N ALA A 15 18.53 -31.78 18.02
CA ALA A 15 18.98 -30.62 17.25
C ALA A 15 18.46 -30.52 15.80
N VAL A 16 17.56 -31.42 15.35
CA VAL A 16 17.13 -31.47 13.93
C VAL A 16 15.64 -31.16 13.69
N ILE A 17 14.85 -30.87 14.73
CA ILE A 17 13.41 -30.52 14.60
C ILE A 17 13.10 -29.12 15.16
N ALA A 18 14.04 -28.19 15.05
CA ALA A 18 13.85 -26.80 15.50
C ALA A 18 14.38 -25.75 14.50
N ALA A 19 14.42 -26.09 13.22
CA ALA A 19 14.90 -25.19 12.16
C ALA A 19 13.91 -25.01 11.00
N PHE A 20 12.61 -25.32 11.20
CA PHE A 20 11.59 -25.14 10.16
C PHE A 20 10.34 -24.37 10.62
N VAL A 21 10.41 -23.65 11.74
CA VAL A 21 9.30 -22.78 12.14
C VAL A 21 9.85 -21.43 12.52
N MET A 22 9.29 -20.40 11.91
CA MET A 22 9.50 -18.97 12.15
C MET A 22 10.58 -18.27 11.31
N ALA A 23 10.49 -18.40 9.99
CA ALA A 23 10.60 -17.21 9.15
C ALA A 23 9.22 -16.52 9.09
N VAL A 24 8.65 -16.19 10.27
CA VAL A 24 7.64 -15.13 10.32
C VAL A 24 8.46 -13.87 10.13
N ALA A 25 8.53 -13.43 8.86
CA ALA A 25 8.94 -12.08 8.56
C ALA A 25 8.23 -11.16 9.56
N PRO A 26 8.92 -10.19 10.18
CA PRO A 26 8.26 -9.26 11.08
C PRO A 26 7.06 -8.72 10.32
N ALA A 27 5.87 -9.10 10.80
CA ALA A 27 4.65 -8.44 10.43
C ALA A 27 4.88 -7.02 10.91
N HIS A 28 5.37 -6.17 10.01
CA HIS A 28 5.34 -4.74 10.17
C HIS A 28 3.85 -4.39 10.11
N ALA A 29 3.12 -4.72 11.17
CA ALA A 29 1.91 -4.04 11.54
C ALA A 29 2.36 -2.62 11.87
N GLY A 30 2.60 -1.83 10.81
CA GLY A 30 2.55 -0.40 10.93
C GLY A 30 1.23 -0.13 11.60
N LEU A 31 1.28 0.38 12.83
CA LEU A 31 0.12 0.90 13.53
C LEU A 31 -0.42 2.04 12.66
N PHE A 32 -1.26 1.68 11.70
CA PHE A 32 -1.88 2.60 10.80
C PHE A 32 -3.04 3.26 11.53
N ASP A 33 -3.00 4.59 11.57
CA ASP A 33 -3.94 5.39 12.34
C ASP A 33 -5.27 5.55 11.59
N PHE A 34 -6.17 4.59 11.80
CA PHE A 34 -7.55 4.65 11.30
C PHE A 34 -8.41 5.70 12.01
N THR A 35 -7.89 6.45 12.99
CA THR A 35 -8.64 7.55 13.62
C THR A 35 -8.99 8.65 12.60
N GLN A 36 -8.18 8.79 11.54
CA GLN A 36 -8.41 9.77 10.46
C GLN A 36 -9.37 9.27 9.37
N GLY A 37 -9.80 8.02 9.41
CA GLY A 37 -10.78 7.45 8.47
C GLY A 37 -12.22 7.89 8.79
N ARG A 38 -13.00 8.17 7.75
CA ARG A 38 -14.43 8.50 7.85
C ARG A 38 -15.26 7.22 7.80
N VAL A 39 -16.38 7.19 8.53
CA VAL A 39 -17.37 6.11 8.37
C VAL A 39 -17.97 6.24 6.97
N ALA A 40 -17.90 5.17 6.19
CA ALA A 40 -18.42 5.12 4.84
C ALA A 40 -19.86 4.61 4.86
N ALA A 41 -20.81 5.43 4.40
CA ALA A 41 -22.21 5.05 4.37
C ALA A 41 -22.47 3.99 3.28
N PRO A 42 -23.22 2.91 3.56
CA PRO A 42 -23.61 1.93 2.55
C PRO A 42 -24.22 2.58 1.30
N GLY A 43 -23.83 2.11 0.12
CA GLY A 43 -24.27 2.67 -1.17
C GLY A 43 -23.52 3.92 -1.64
N SER A 44 -22.57 4.46 -0.85
CA SER A 44 -21.70 5.55 -1.29
C SER A 44 -20.45 5.03 -2.04
N ASP A 45 -19.87 5.87 -2.90
CA ASP A 45 -18.59 5.56 -3.57
C ASP A 45 -17.48 5.24 -2.57
N LEU A 46 -17.43 5.98 -1.46
CA LEU A 46 -16.44 5.75 -0.41
C LEU A 46 -16.60 4.36 0.21
N HIS A 47 -17.83 3.89 0.37
CA HIS A 47 -18.10 2.53 0.86
C HIS A 47 -17.72 1.51 -0.19
N ALA A 48 -18.04 1.72 -1.47
CA ALA A 48 -17.65 0.81 -2.54
C ALA A 48 -16.12 0.64 -2.63
N LEU A 49 -15.38 1.74 -2.61
CA LEU A 49 -13.92 1.74 -2.57
C LEU A 49 -13.36 1.06 -1.32
N GLY A 50 -13.97 1.31 -0.17
CA GLY A 50 -13.57 0.70 1.10
C GLY A 50 -13.82 -0.80 1.14
N THR A 51 -14.96 -1.26 0.66
CA THR A 51 -15.30 -2.68 0.54
C THR A 51 -14.32 -3.38 -0.39
N GLU A 52 -14.04 -2.81 -1.57
CA GLU A 52 -13.04 -3.35 -2.49
C GLU A 52 -11.64 -3.46 -1.84
N ALA A 53 -11.26 -2.46 -1.03
CA ALA A 53 -10.00 -2.47 -0.30
C ALA A 53 -9.95 -3.55 0.79
N LEU A 54 -11.08 -3.92 1.42
CA LEU A 54 -11.14 -5.05 2.36
C LEU A 54 -11.12 -6.39 1.65
N ASP A 55 -11.86 -6.52 0.55
CA ASP A 55 -12.08 -7.81 -0.12
C ASP A 55 -10.87 -8.25 -0.94
N ARG A 56 -10.20 -7.30 -1.60
CA ARG A 56 -9.10 -7.59 -2.54
C ARG A 56 -7.80 -6.88 -2.19
N GLY A 57 -7.86 -5.86 -1.33
CA GLY A 57 -6.68 -5.11 -0.92
C GLY A 57 -5.80 -5.88 0.06
N LEU A 58 -4.51 -5.58 0.04
CA LEU A 58 -3.56 -6.19 0.96
C LEU A 58 -3.67 -5.51 2.32
N GLY A 59 -4.16 -6.23 3.32
CA GLY A 59 -4.32 -5.69 4.68
C GLY A 59 -5.32 -4.53 4.78
N GLY A 60 -6.35 -4.53 3.94
CA GLY A 60 -7.32 -3.44 3.86
C GLY A 60 -6.82 -2.23 3.07
N VAL A 61 -5.71 -2.35 2.34
CA VAL A 61 -5.15 -1.28 1.51
C VAL A 61 -5.26 -1.65 0.03
N SER A 62 -5.89 -0.78 -0.75
CA SER A 62 -5.96 -0.91 -2.20
C SER A 62 -5.70 0.43 -2.88
N TYR A 63 -5.31 0.35 -4.14
CA TYR A 63 -4.91 1.49 -4.96
C TYR A 63 -5.81 1.58 -6.17
N PHE A 64 -6.15 2.80 -6.55
CA PHE A 64 -7.09 3.07 -7.62
C PHE A 64 -6.57 4.20 -8.49
N THR A 65 -7.02 4.26 -9.76
CA THR A 65 -6.69 5.37 -10.66
C THR A 65 -7.90 5.82 -11.46
N ASN A 66 -7.88 7.07 -11.93
CA ASN A 66 -8.81 7.54 -12.94
C ASN A 66 -8.26 7.40 -14.38
N GLY A 67 -7.07 6.82 -14.56
CA GLY A 67 -6.39 6.70 -15.86
C GLY A 67 -5.64 7.96 -16.31
N GLU A 68 -5.85 9.10 -15.66
CA GLU A 68 -5.29 10.40 -16.07
C GLU A 68 -4.27 10.91 -15.03
N GLY A 69 -3.43 10.01 -14.54
CA GLY A 69 -2.36 10.35 -13.60
C GLY A 69 -2.82 10.64 -12.16
N ARG A 70 -4.11 10.48 -11.81
CA ARG A 70 -4.53 10.48 -10.41
C ARG A 70 -4.45 9.07 -9.86
N VAL A 71 -3.82 8.94 -8.69
CA VAL A 71 -3.74 7.68 -7.94
C VAL A 71 -4.34 7.91 -6.56
N VAL A 72 -5.16 6.96 -6.13
CA VAL A 72 -5.87 7.02 -4.87
C VAL A 72 -5.49 5.80 -4.06
N GLU A 73 -4.87 6.01 -2.90
CA GLU A 73 -4.69 4.98 -1.89
C GLU A 73 -5.92 4.99 -0.97
N VAL A 74 -6.61 3.86 -0.91
CA VAL A 74 -7.74 3.63 -0.02
C VAL A 74 -7.33 2.66 1.06
N ARG A 75 -7.58 3.04 2.31
CA ARG A 75 -7.35 2.21 3.48
C ARG A 75 -8.67 1.99 4.18
N ALA A 76 -9.06 0.74 4.34
CA ALA A 76 -10.33 0.37 4.91
C ALA A 76 -10.13 -0.54 6.12
N LYS A 77 -11.03 -0.39 7.08
CA LYS A 77 -11.11 -1.26 8.26
C LYS A 77 -12.56 -1.39 8.70
N GLU A 78 -12.99 -2.62 8.90
CA GLU A 78 -14.24 -2.92 9.60
C GLU A 78 -14.02 -2.77 11.12
N MET A 79 -14.89 -2.01 11.75
CA MET A 79 -14.88 -1.75 13.19
C MET A 79 -15.71 -2.79 13.93
N ALA A 80 -15.48 -2.93 15.24
CA ALA A 80 -16.20 -3.92 16.06
C ALA A 80 -17.73 -3.73 16.11
N ASN A 81 -18.23 -2.52 15.78
CA ASN A 81 -19.65 -2.21 15.68
C ASN A 81 -20.23 -2.45 14.27
N GLY A 82 -19.45 -3.00 13.34
CA GLY A 82 -19.84 -3.24 11.94
C GLY A 82 -19.65 -2.04 11.02
N ASP A 83 -19.18 -0.89 11.52
CA ASP A 83 -18.94 0.28 10.67
C ASP A 83 -17.70 0.07 9.79
N LEU A 84 -17.81 0.40 8.51
CA LEU A 84 -16.69 0.49 7.60
C LEU A 84 -16.04 1.88 7.71
N ARG A 85 -14.81 1.96 8.23
CA ARG A 85 -14.01 3.19 8.21
C ARG A 85 -13.04 3.19 7.06
N VAL A 86 -13.04 4.28 6.29
CA VAL A 86 -12.24 4.45 5.09
C VAL A 86 -11.44 5.74 5.17
N ALA A 87 -10.13 5.63 4.97
CA ALA A 87 -9.23 6.76 4.77
C ALA A 87 -8.75 6.76 3.32
N VAL A 88 -8.74 7.94 2.71
CA VAL A 88 -8.38 8.12 1.30
C VAL A 88 -7.25 9.12 1.20
N ARG A 89 -6.17 8.76 0.50
CA ARG A 89 -5.08 9.65 0.14
C ARG A 89 -4.98 9.73 -1.37
N ARG A 90 -4.91 10.94 -1.91
CA ARG A 90 -4.87 11.19 -3.34
C ARG A 90 -3.54 11.79 -3.68
N VAL A 91 -2.96 11.33 -4.78
CA VAL A 91 -1.78 11.93 -5.38
C VAL A 91 -2.00 12.17 -6.86
N HIS A 92 -1.29 13.14 -7.42
CA HIS A 92 -1.33 13.43 -8.85
C HIS A 92 0.06 13.40 -9.49
N ILE A 93 0.16 12.66 -10.59
CA ILE A 93 1.28 12.68 -11.53
C ILE A 93 0.82 13.50 -12.75
N PRO A 94 1.38 14.69 -12.99
CA PRO A 94 1.09 15.47 -14.18
C PRO A 94 1.63 14.79 -15.44
N GLN A 95 0.91 14.90 -16.56
CA GLN A 95 1.34 14.33 -17.85
C GLN A 95 2.69 14.90 -18.32
N ASN A 96 2.92 16.19 -18.11
CA ASN A 96 4.14 16.91 -18.54
C ASN A 96 5.04 17.25 -17.35
N TYR A 97 5.16 16.33 -16.38
CA TYR A 97 6.08 16.51 -15.25
C TYR A 97 7.52 16.59 -15.75
N VAL A 98 8.26 17.62 -15.34
CA VAL A 98 9.69 17.77 -15.64
C VAL A 98 10.44 17.81 -14.31
N ALA A 99 11.26 16.79 -14.07
CA ALA A 99 12.09 16.67 -12.88
C ALA A 99 13.49 17.24 -13.12
N ASP A 100 14.28 17.35 -12.04
CA ASP A 100 15.69 17.75 -12.12
C ASP A 100 16.53 16.76 -12.94
N THR A 101 16.11 15.49 -12.99
CA THR A 101 16.78 14.43 -13.74
C THR A 101 15.92 13.90 -14.89
N HIS A 102 16.58 13.54 -15.99
CA HIS A 102 15.92 12.97 -17.16
C HIS A 102 15.24 11.64 -16.84
N ASP A 103 15.89 10.78 -16.03
CA ASP A 103 15.36 9.46 -15.68
C ASP A 103 14.04 9.55 -14.89
N GLN A 104 13.94 10.48 -13.94
CA GLN A 104 12.69 10.72 -13.20
C GLN A 104 11.57 11.26 -14.10
N THR A 105 11.92 12.11 -15.07
CA THR A 105 10.97 12.61 -16.06
C THR A 105 10.41 11.45 -16.90
N LEU A 106 11.28 10.56 -17.40
CA LEU A 106 10.88 9.38 -18.14
C LEU A 106 10.06 8.40 -17.29
N GLU A 107 10.40 8.23 -16.01
CA GLU A 107 9.64 7.38 -15.10
C GLU A 107 8.21 7.90 -14.90
N ALA A 108 8.05 9.21 -14.66
CA ALA A 108 6.74 9.83 -14.54
C ALA A 108 5.90 9.69 -15.80
N GLU A 109 6.47 9.93 -16.97
CA GLU A 109 5.79 9.76 -18.25
C GLU A 109 5.35 8.29 -18.47
N ARG A 110 6.24 7.33 -18.21
CA ARG A 110 5.92 5.89 -18.34
C ARG A 110 4.82 5.48 -17.39
N THR A 111 4.88 5.90 -16.13
CA THR A 111 3.84 5.58 -15.15
C THR A 111 2.52 6.23 -15.53
N TRP A 112 2.52 7.49 -15.98
CA TRP A 112 1.30 8.17 -16.44
C TRP A 112 0.62 7.39 -17.57
N ASN A 113 1.38 7.00 -18.60
CA ASN A 113 0.87 6.20 -19.72
C ASN A 113 0.38 4.82 -19.26
N SER A 114 1.10 4.16 -18.35
CA SER A 114 0.70 2.86 -17.81
C SER A 114 -0.60 2.95 -17.02
N LEU A 115 -0.87 4.04 -16.31
CA LEU A 115 -2.13 4.22 -15.58
C LEU A 115 -3.32 4.27 -16.52
N ALA A 116 -3.19 4.95 -17.67
CA ALA A 116 -4.23 4.97 -18.69
C ALA A 116 -4.54 3.54 -19.19
N THR A 117 -3.50 2.80 -19.61
CA THR A 117 -3.65 1.41 -20.07
C THR A 117 -4.23 0.49 -18.99
N LEU A 118 -3.75 0.59 -17.75
CA LEU A 118 -4.26 -0.22 -16.64
C LEU A 118 -5.74 0.12 -16.37
N SER A 119 -6.15 1.39 -16.46
CA SER A 119 -7.54 1.78 -16.22
C SER A 119 -8.54 1.15 -17.20
N GLU A 120 -8.11 0.87 -18.43
CA GLU A 120 -8.93 0.20 -19.44
C GLU A 120 -9.06 -1.32 -19.20
N GLN A 121 -8.07 -1.91 -18.54
CA GLN A 121 -7.98 -3.36 -18.33
C GLN A 121 -8.58 -3.82 -17.00
N GLN A 122 -8.77 -2.89 -16.06
CA GLN A 122 -9.15 -3.20 -14.69
C GLN A 122 -10.63 -2.87 -14.40
N PRO A 123 -11.25 -3.55 -13.41
CA PRO A 123 -12.60 -3.23 -13.00
C PRO A 123 -12.69 -1.82 -12.39
N TRP A 124 -13.82 -1.16 -12.61
CA TRP A 124 -14.11 0.16 -12.07
C TRP A 124 -15.01 0.05 -10.83
N VAL A 125 -14.61 0.72 -9.75
CA VAL A 125 -15.33 0.79 -8.47
C VAL A 125 -15.38 2.25 -8.03
N GLY A 126 -16.57 2.77 -7.75
CA GLY A 126 -16.74 4.15 -7.25
C GLY A 126 -16.13 5.22 -8.18
N GLY A 127 -16.13 4.98 -9.49
CA GLY A 127 -15.56 5.90 -10.48
C GLY A 127 -14.03 5.83 -10.65
N TYR A 128 -13.37 4.81 -10.10
CA TYR A 128 -11.94 4.58 -10.29
C TYR A 128 -11.66 3.13 -10.69
N ALA A 129 -10.66 2.92 -11.54
CA ALA A 129 -10.15 1.59 -11.85
C ALA A 129 -9.29 1.06 -10.70
N VAL A 130 -9.50 -0.21 -10.31
CA VAL A 130 -8.71 -0.88 -9.27
C VAL A 130 -7.34 -1.23 -9.83
N LEU A 131 -6.26 -0.79 -9.20
CA LEU A 131 -4.91 -1.13 -9.64
C LEU A 131 -4.44 -2.45 -9.02
N PRO A 132 -3.67 -3.27 -9.77
CA PRO A 132 -2.86 -4.32 -9.17
C PRO A 132 -1.97 -3.73 -8.07
N HIS A 133 -1.83 -4.45 -6.95
CA HIS A 133 -1.22 -3.90 -5.73
C HIS A 133 0.17 -3.29 -5.98
N ASP A 134 1.06 -4.04 -6.64
CA ASP A 134 2.45 -3.59 -6.87
C ASP A 134 2.52 -2.35 -7.77
N GLU A 135 1.71 -2.31 -8.84
CA GLU A 135 1.60 -1.14 -9.73
C GLU A 135 1.00 0.06 -9.00
N GLY A 136 0.01 -0.19 -8.14
CA GLY A 136 -0.62 0.82 -7.28
C GLY A 136 0.36 1.45 -6.30
N VAL A 137 1.14 0.64 -5.58
CA VAL A 137 2.17 1.11 -4.65
C VAL A 137 3.22 1.94 -5.38
N LYS A 138 3.69 1.47 -6.54
CA LYS A 138 4.68 2.16 -7.35
C LYS A 138 4.16 3.53 -7.81
N ALA A 139 2.98 3.56 -8.42
CA ALA A 139 2.39 4.79 -8.93
C ALA A 139 2.06 5.78 -7.80
N TYR A 140 1.57 5.28 -6.65
CA TYR A 140 1.31 6.13 -5.49
C TYR A 140 2.58 6.78 -4.95
N LYS A 141 3.66 6.00 -4.77
CA LYS A 141 4.96 6.54 -4.30
C LYS A 141 5.54 7.59 -5.24
N LEU A 142 5.41 7.36 -6.55
CA LEU A 142 5.83 8.34 -7.54
C LEU A 142 5.02 9.63 -7.44
N GLY A 143 3.69 9.53 -7.32
CA GLY A 143 2.83 10.71 -7.10
C GLY A 143 3.19 11.49 -5.83
N VAL A 144 3.48 10.80 -4.72
CA VAL A 144 3.96 11.45 -3.48
C VAL A 144 5.27 12.20 -3.72
N MET A 145 6.21 11.61 -4.47
CA MET A 145 7.48 12.26 -4.80
C MET A 145 7.25 13.51 -5.66
N VAL A 146 6.43 13.42 -6.70
CA VAL A 146 6.09 14.55 -7.58
C VAL A 146 5.44 15.70 -6.81
N GLU A 147 4.49 15.40 -5.91
CA GLU A 147 3.85 16.43 -5.08
C GLU A 147 4.83 17.11 -4.12
N ASN A 148 5.74 16.33 -3.54
CA ASN A 148 6.80 16.88 -2.69
C ASN A 148 7.77 17.78 -3.48
N ASP A 149 8.14 17.38 -4.69
CA ASP A 149 9.00 18.19 -5.58
C ASP A 149 8.32 19.51 -5.94
N PHE A 150 7.04 19.46 -6.31
CA PHE A 150 6.24 20.64 -6.61
C PHE A 150 6.17 21.61 -5.41
N ASN A 151 5.87 21.09 -4.22
CA ASN A 151 5.76 21.89 -2.99
C ASN A 151 7.11 22.51 -2.58
N ARG A 152 8.22 21.78 -2.73
CA ARG A 152 9.56 22.30 -2.42
C ARG A 152 9.96 23.45 -3.35
N ASN A 153 9.65 23.34 -4.63
CA ASN A 153 9.99 24.38 -5.59
C ASN A 153 9.15 25.64 -5.36
N HIS A 154 7.85 25.51 -5.06
CA HIS A 154 7.00 26.66 -4.72
C HIS A 154 7.38 27.37 -3.41
N GLN A 155 8.02 26.69 -2.48
CA GLN A 155 8.53 27.32 -1.25
C GLN A 155 9.88 28.03 -1.46
N ARG A 156 10.65 27.69 -2.49
CA ARG A 156 11.91 28.37 -2.83
C ARG A 156 11.70 29.70 -3.57
N ASP A 157 10.55 29.85 -4.22
CA ASP A 157 10.20 31.01 -5.03
C ASP A 157 9.52 32.14 -4.21
N ASN A 158 9.30 31.94 -2.90
CA ASN A 158 8.76 32.93 -1.95
C ASN A 158 9.81 33.38 -0.93
#